data_AF-A0A923EG07-F1
#
_entry.id   AF-A0A923EG07-F1
#
_cell.length_a   1.000
_cell.length_b   1.000
_cell.length_c   1.000
_cell.angle_alpha   90.00
_cell.angle_beta   90.00
_cell.angle_gamma   90.00
#
_symmetry.space_group_name_H-M   'P 1'
#
loop_
_entity.id
_entity.type
_entity.pdbx_description
1 polymer ?
#
loop_
_entity_poly.entity_id
_entity_poly.type
_entity_poly.pdbx_seq_one_letter_code
_entity_poly.pdbx_strand_id
1 'polypeptide(L)'
;MKMIFEIVKILLVFFVGVTLLLYFFQGRMIFFPQPTAPGNQSRYAENEIRLRHGGVTLTGWFFKNEIGPGNPLVVYYGGNAEDVSLNFTDLGRFNIQSFLFMNYRGYGGSDGKPSETALLTDALFVIDHMLATEGVDPAHMVLMGRSLGSGVAVHVAAKRKVGGIILVTPFDSLVNVARAHYPIFPVGAGAVCQKIGSGVGWAGDNCNRRGNRPQLHRNLTGLLGCREWIPLIL
;
A
#
# COMPACT_ATOMS: atom_id res chain seq x y z
N MET A 1 22.46 -22.91 40.84
CA MET A 1 21.01 -22.99 40.52
C MET A 1 20.28 -21.66 40.71
N LYS A 2 20.31 -20.98 41.88
CA LYS A 2 19.68 -19.64 42.07
C LYS A 2 20.11 -18.57 41.06
N MET A 3 21.41 -18.48 40.77
CA MET A 3 21.96 -17.50 39.80
C MET A 3 21.39 -17.68 38.38
N ILE A 4 21.17 -18.92 37.94
CA ILE A 4 20.59 -19.22 36.63
C ILE A 4 19.13 -18.74 36.57
N PHE A 5 18.37 -18.95 37.65
CA PHE A 5 16.99 -18.48 37.73
C PHE A 5 16.89 -16.95 37.66
N GLU A 6 17.79 -16.21 38.32
CA GLU A 6 17.77 -14.75 38.26
C GLU A 6 18.15 -14.22 36.86
N ILE A 7 19.11 -14.85 36.19
CA ILE A 7 19.47 -14.49 34.80
C ILE A 7 18.28 -14.74 33.87
N VAL A 8 17.61 -15.89 33.97
CA VAL A 8 16.43 -16.22 33.15
C VAL A 8 15.29 -15.23 33.38
N LYS A 9 15.04 -14.83 34.64
CA LYS A 9 14.02 -13.81 34.95
C LYS A 9 14.34 -12.47 34.31
N ILE A 10 15.58 -12.00 34.41
CA ILE A 10 16.01 -10.72 33.81
C ILE A 10 15.83 -10.76 32.29
N LEU A 11 16.26 -11.85 31.64
CA LEU A 11 16.10 -12.03 30.20
C LEU A 11 14.62 -12.07 29.79
N LEU A 12 13.76 -12.73 30.57
CA LEU A 12 12.32 -12.77 30.32
C LEU A 12 11.67 -11.38 30.44
N VAL A 13 11.98 -10.65 31.52
CA VAL A 13 11.46 -9.28 31.73
C VAL A 13 11.91 -8.36 30.59
N PHE A 14 13.18 -8.45 30.20
CA PHE A 14 13.71 -7.67 29.08
C PHE A 14 13.00 -8.03 27.77
N PHE A 15 12.84 -9.31 27.45
CA PHE A 15 12.16 -9.77 26.24
C PHE A 15 10.69 -9.30 26.17
N VAL A 16 9.96 -9.41 27.29
CA VAL A 16 8.58 -8.91 27.39
C VAL A 16 8.54 -7.39 27.23
N GLY A 17 9.46 -6.66 27.88
CA GLY A 17 9.59 -5.22 27.76
C GLY A 17 9.82 -4.75 26.32
N VAL A 18 10.75 -5.38 25.61
CA VAL A 18 11.02 -5.10 24.18
C VAL A 18 9.81 -5.44 23.31
N THR A 19 9.16 -6.58 23.55
CA THR A 19 7.96 -6.98 22.79
C THR A 19 6.82 -5.97 22.96
N LEU A 20 6.58 -5.49 24.19
CA LEU A 20 5.59 -4.44 24.45
C LEU A 20 5.97 -3.13 23.77
N LEU A 21 7.25 -2.72 23.84
CA LEU A 21 7.73 -1.54 23.15
C LEU A 21 7.46 -1.64 21.64
N LEU A 22 7.84 -2.75 21.00
CA LEU A 22 7.57 -2.98 19.58
C LEU A 22 6.06 -2.94 19.27
N TYR A 23 5.21 -3.54 20.13
CA TYR A 23 3.76 -3.52 19.97
C TYR A 23 3.15 -2.11 20.02
N PHE A 24 3.67 -1.22 20.87
CA PHE A 24 3.19 0.16 20.96
C PHE A 24 3.70 1.01 19.79
N PHE A 25 4.92 0.78 19.32
CA PHE A 25 5.58 1.62 18.31
C PHE A 25 5.51 1.08 16.88
N GLN A 26 4.95 -0.11 16.63
CA GLN A 26 4.89 -0.73 15.30
C GLN A 26 4.29 0.16 14.20
N GLY A 27 3.27 0.97 14.49
CA GLY A 27 2.68 1.87 13.48
C GLY A 27 3.67 2.92 12.94
N ARG A 28 4.65 3.33 13.76
CA ARG A 28 5.75 4.21 13.34
C ARG A 28 6.91 3.47 12.67
N MET A 29 6.96 2.15 12.79
CA MET A 29 8.00 1.30 12.21
C MET A 29 7.56 0.67 10.88
N ILE A 30 6.27 0.72 10.54
CA ILE A 30 5.75 0.18 9.29
C ILE A 30 5.80 1.22 8.17
N PHE A 31 5.47 2.47 8.46
CA PHE A 31 5.41 3.54 7.47
C PHE A 31 6.57 4.50 7.63
N PHE A 32 7.33 4.73 6.55
CA PHE A 32 8.46 5.67 6.52
C PHE A 32 8.20 6.77 5.48
N PRO A 33 7.35 7.76 5.78
CA PRO A 33 7.03 8.79 4.80
C PRO A 33 8.26 9.53 4.30
N GLN A 34 8.34 9.71 2.98
CA GLN A 34 9.36 10.53 2.34
C GLN A 34 8.75 11.84 1.85
N PRO A 35 9.47 12.97 1.93
CA PRO A 35 9.04 14.20 1.28
C PRO A 35 9.15 14.05 -0.24
N THR A 36 8.38 14.84 -0.96
CA THR A 36 8.55 14.98 -2.42
C THR A 36 9.89 15.63 -2.72
N ALA A 37 10.62 15.11 -3.72
CA ALA A 37 11.82 15.73 -4.24
C ALA A 37 11.52 17.19 -4.69
N PRO A 38 12.18 18.21 -4.12
CA PRO A 38 11.86 19.62 -4.41
C PRO A 38 11.94 19.97 -5.90
N GLY A 39 12.92 19.39 -6.61
CA GLY A 39 13.07 19.59 -8.05
C GLY A 39 11.88 19.08 -8.86
N ASN A 40 11.29 17.94 -8.46
CA ASN A 40 10.11 17.40 -9.13
C ASN A 40 8.85 18.19 -8.77
N GLN A 41 8.74 18.65 -7.52
CA GLN A 41 7.59 19.45 -7.10
C GLN A 41 7.47 20.74 -7.90
N SER A 42 8.57 21.46 -8.14
CA SER A 42 8.56 22.66 -8.98
C SER A 42 8.41 22.34 -10.47
N ARG A 43 9.02 21.25 -10.95
CA ARG A 43 9.02 20.89 -12.38
C ARG A 43 7.67 20.42 -12.90
N TYR A 44 6.86 19.78 -12.06
CA TYR A 44 5.56 19.20 -12.42
C TYR A 44 4.40 19.81 -11.62
N ALA A 45 4.56 21.08 -11.23
CA ALA A 45 3.58 21.79 -10.40
C ALA A 45 2.21 21.90 -11.07
N GLU A 46 2.18 21.99 -12.40
CA GLU A 46 0.98 22.04 -13.24
C GLU A 46 0.16 20.74 -13.19
N ASN A 47 0.79 19.62 -12.83
CA ASN A 47 0.14 18.32 -12.68
C ASN A 47 -0.26 18.03 -11.23
N GLU A 48 0.14 18.86 -10.25
CA GLU A 48 -0.17 18.63 -8.84
C GLU A 48 -1.69 18.70 -8.61
N ILE A 49 -2.24 17.68 -7.95
CA ILE A 49 -3.64 17.66 -7.51
C ILE A 49 -3.72 17.57 -5.99
N ARG A 50 -4.80 18.15 -5.45
CA ARG A 50 -5.06 18.19 -4.02
C ARG A 50 -6.49 17.77 -3.73
N LEU A 51 -6.64 16.65 -3.04
CA LEU A 51 -7.93 16.05 -2.74
C LEU A 51 -8.16 16.06 -1.23
N ARG A 52 -9.31 16.60 -0.79
CA ARG A 52 -9.65 16.69 0.63
C ARG A 52 -10.50 15.50 1.06
N HIS A 53 -10.04 14.76 2.06
CA HIS A 53 -10.74 13.60 2.62
C HIS A 53 -10.58 13.55 4.14
N GLY A 54 -11.66 13.36 4.89
CA GLY A 54 -11.57 13.14 6.34
C GLY A 54 -10.81 14.22 7.12
N GLY A 55 -10.88 15.47 6.66
CA GLY A 55 -10.19 16.61 7.30
C GLY A 55 -8.71 16.76 6.95
N VAL A 56 -8.14 15.88 6.13
CA VAL A 56 -6.76 15.98 5.61
C VAL A 56 -6.75 16.30 4.11
N THR A 57 -5.66 16.89 3.63
CA THR A 57 -5.41 17.08 2.19
C THR A 57 -4.43 16.01 1.73
N LEU A 58 -4.83 15.24 0.72
CA LEU A 58 -3.98 14.32 -0.02
C LEU A 58 -3.43 15.05 -1.24
N THR A 59 -2.13 14.96 -1.46
CA THR A 59 -1.46 15.54 -2.62
C THR A 59 -0.93 14.45 -3.53
N GLY A 60 -0.94 14.71 -4.83
CA GLY A 60 -0.42 13.81 -5.83
C GLY A 60 -0.23 14.52 -7.15
N TRP A 61 0.00 13.75 -8.22
CA TRP A 61 0.17 14.27 -9.56
C TRP A 61 -0.70 13.51 -10.53
N PHE A 62 -1.44 14.25 -11.34
CA PHE A 62 -2.26 13.72 -12.40
C PHE A 62 -1.75 14.18 -13.76
N PHE A 63 -1.09 13.27 -14.46
CA PHE A 63 -0.66 13.43 -15.83
C PHE A 63 -1.81 12.98 -16.71
N LYS A 64 -2.66 13.93 -17.12
CA LYS A 64 -3.85 13.66 -17.90
C LYS A 64 -3.57 13.77 -19.40
N ASN A 65 -3.84 12.68 -20.12
CA ASN A 65 -3.95 12.64 -21.57
C ASN A 65 -5.27 11.95 -21.96
N GLU A 66 -5.47 11.63 -23.24
CA GLU A 66 -6.67 10.90 -23.67
C GLU A 66 -6.77 9.53 -22.99
N ILE A 67 -7.86 9.26 -22.27
CA ILE A 67 -8.08 7.99 -21.57
C ILE A 67 -9.10 7.18 -22.37
N GLY A 68 -8.75 5.94 -22.74
CA GLY A 68 -9.62 5.10 -23.56
C GLY A 68 -8.98 3.78 -23.99
N PRO A 69 -9.54 3.12 -25.02
CA PRO A 69 -8.99 1.89 -25.56
C PRO A 69 -7.52 2.05 -25.98
N GLY A 70 -6.63 1.24 -25.41
CA GLY A 70 -5.19 1.30 -25.68
C GLY A 70 -4.41 2.34 -24.87
N ASN A 71 -5.07 3.27 -24.16
CA ASN A 71 -4.43 4.25 -23.28
C ASN A 71 -5.18 4.34 -21.93
N PRO A 72 -4.96 3.39 -21.01
CA PRO A 72 -5.63 3.41 -19.72
C PRO A 72 -5.08 4.51 -18.80
N LEU A 73 -5.89 4.94 -17.84
CA LEU A 73 -5.39 5.66 -16.67
C LEU A 73 -4.73 4.67 -15.71
N VAL A 74 -3.42 4.81 -15.50
CA VAL A 74 -2.69 4.04 -14.48
C VAL A 74 -2.68 4.80 -13.17
N VAL A 75 -3.31 4.24 -12.14
CA VAL A 75 -3.25 4.75 -10.77
C VAL A 75 -2.13 4.04 -10.03
N TYR A 76 -1.07 4.78 -9.72
CA TYR A 76 0.13 4.26 -9.07
C TYR A 76 0.07 4.42 -7.55
N TYR A 77 0.22 3.29 -6.86
CA TYR A 77 0.39 3.16 -5.44
C TYR A 77 1.83 2.72 -5.14
N GLY A 78 2.63 3.65 -4.61
CA GLY A 78 4.04 3.44 -4.32
C GLY A 78 4.32 2.48 -3.16
N GLY A 79 5.59 2.12 -3.01
CA GLY A 79 6.08 1.35 -1.89
C GLY A 79 6.16 2.14 -0.58
N ASN A 80 6.55 1.43 0.47
CA ASN A 80 6.96 2.06 1.71
C ASN A 80 8.29 2.81 1.50
N ALA A 81 8.49 3.93 2.22
CA ALA A 81 9.69 4.76 2.03
C ALA A 81 9.90 5.29 0.60
N GLU A 82 8.81 5.45 -0.14
CA GLU A 82 8.87 5.95 -1.51
C GLU A 82 8.39 7.39 -1.62
N ASP A 83 9.14 8.20 -2.38
CA ASP A 83 8.64 9.40 -3.04
C ASP A 83 8.14 9.02 -4.44
N VAL A 84 6.82 9.05 -4.64
CA VAL A 84 6.21 8.64 -5.90
C VAL A 84 6.68 9.50 -7.07
N SER A 85 7.16 10.73 -6.82
CA SER A 85 7.63 11.65 -7.86
C SER A 85 8.87 11.17 -8.59
N LEU A 86 9.65 10.29 -7.96
CA LEU A 86 10.84 9.72 -8.58
C LEU A 86 10.51 8.76 -9.73
N ASN A 87 9.27 8.28 -9.81
CA ASN A 87 8.81 7.37 -10.87
C ASN A 87 8.17 8.10 -12.06
N PHE A 88 8.17 9.43 -12.09
CA PHE A 88 7.65 10.17 -13.25
C PHE A 88 8.43 9.89 -14.54
N THR A 89 9.67 9.39 -14.44
CA THR A 89 10.44 9.02 -15.64
C THR A 89 9.91 7.75 -16.31
N ASP A 90 9.14 6.92 -15.60
CA ASP A 90 8.47 5.76 -16.18
C ASP A 90 7.31 6.15 -17.11
N LEU A 91 6.82 7.41 -17.02
CA LEU A 91 5.82 7.98 -17.94
C LEU A 91 6.22 7.83 -19.42
N GLY A 92 7.52 7.87 -19.73
CA GLY A 92 8.02 7.76 -21.10
C GLY A 92 8.45 6.35 -21.52
N ARG A 93 8.49 5.39 -20.59
CA ARG A 93 8.93 4.01 -20.87
C ARG A 93 7.81 3.12 -21.37
N PHE A 94 6.58 3.47 -21.04
CA PHE A 94 5.39 2.77 -21.50
C PHE A 94 4.69 3.64 -22.55
N ASN A 95 4.00 3.00 -23.51
CA ASN A 95 3.12 3.74 -24.43
C ASN A 95 1.81 4.19 -23.74
N ILE A 96 1.89 4.47 -22.44
CA ILE A 96 0.80 4.91 -21.56
C ILE A 96 1.07 6.37 -21.27
N GLN A 97 0.05 7.20 -21.41
CA GLN A 97 0.22 8.65 -21.28
C GLN A 97 -0.56 9.22 -20.10
N SER A 98 -1.44 8.43 -19.48
CA SER A 98 -2.31 8.86 -18.40
C SER A 98 -1.93 8.19 -17.08
N PHE A 99 -1.43 8.98 -16.13
CA PHE A 99 -1.01 8.47 -14.82
C PHE A 99 -1.51 9.33 -13.68
N LEU A 100 -1.91 8.66 -12.60
CA LEU A 100 -2.22 9.26 -11.31
C LEU A 100 -1.26 8.71 -10.26
N PHE A 101 -0.35 9.55 -9.78
CA PHE A 101 0.54 9.24 -8.67
C PHE A 101 0.00 9.88 -7.40
N MET A 102 -0.50 9.09 -6.47
CA MET A 102 -0.99 9.62 -5.19
C MET A 102 -0.01 9.33 -4.07
N ASN A 103 0.31 10.37 -3.30
CA ASN A 103 0.95 10.16 -2.01
C ASN A 103 -0.06 9.56 -1.03
N TYR A 104 0.45 8.72 -0.13
CA TYR A 104 -0.30 8.32 1.05
C TYR A 104 -0.40 9.46 2.04
N ARG A 105 -1.39 9.39 2.93
CA ARG A 105 -1.51 10.29 4.08
C ARG A 105 -0.18 10.37 4.84
N GLY A 106 0.35 11.57 5.04
CA GLY A 106 1.64 11.85 5.67
C GLY A 106 2.87 11.66 4.76
N TYR A 107 2.73 11.23 3.50
CA TYR A 107 3.81 11.12 2.51
C TYR A 107 3.79 12.31 1.55
N GLY A 108 4.94 12.64 0.97
CA GLY A 108 5.09 13.73 0.03
C GLY A 108 4.61 15.04 0.63
N GLY A 109 3.62 15.66 -0.02
CA GLY A 109 2.93 16.86 0.49
C GLY A 109 1.60 16.58 1.20
N SER A 110 1.24 15.33 1.45
CA SER A 110 -0.05 14.97 2.06
C SER A 110 -0.04 15.16 3.57
N ASP A 111 -1.12 15.73 4.09
CA ASP A 111 -1.32 15.97 5.51
C ASP A 111 -1.49 14.66 6.31
N GLY A 112 -1.46 14.78 7.64
CA GLY A 112 -1.88 13.73 8.57
C GLY A 112 -0.80 12.70 8.90
N LYS A 113 -1.22 11.53 9.38
CA LYS A 113 -0.34 10.43 9.76
C LYS A 113 -0.77 9.13 9.07
N PRO A 114 0.16 8.34 8.55
CA PRO A 114 -0.17 7.09 7.87
C PRO A 114 -0.70 6.04 8.86
N SER A 115 -1.68 5.27 8.41
CA SER A 115 -2.13 4.03 9.02
C SER A 115 -2.73 3.15 7.93
N GLU A 116 -2.78 1.83 8.10
CA GLU A 116 -3.39 0.93 7.11
C GLU A 116 -4.81 1.39 6.77
N THR A 117 -5.65 1.60 7.78
CA THR A 117 -7.03 2.07 7.58
C THR A 117 -7.07 3.38 6.81
N ALA A 118 -6.22 4.36 7.16
CA ALA A 118 -6.18 5.64 6.46
C ALA A 118 -5.80 5.48 4.98
N LEU A 119 -4.72 4.75 4.68
CA LEU A 119 -4.26 4.51 3.32
C LEU A 119 -5.35 3.84 2.47
N LEU A 120 -6.06 2.87 3.04
CA LEU A 120 -7.09 2.11 2.33
C LEU A 120 -8.37 2.93 2.12
N THR A 121 -8.82 3.69 3.11
CA THR A 121 -9.97 4.59 2.95
C THR A 121 -9.67 5.72 1.96
N ASP A 122 -8.46 6.29 2.04
CA ASP A 122 -8.01 7.36 1.15
C ASP A 122 -7.92 6.85 -0.29
N ALA A 123 -7.38 5.64 -0.51
CA ALA A 123 -7.28 5.05 -1.85
C ALA A 123 -8.66 4.81 -2.50
N LEU A 124 -9.64 4.32 -1.74
CA LEU A 124 -11.01 4.16 -2.24
C LEU A 124 -11.63 5.51 -2.62
N PHE A 125 -11.45 6.52 -1.77
CA PHE A 125 -11.93 7.87 -2.04
C PHE A 125 -11.30 8.47 -3.29
N VAL A 126 -9.98 8.32 -3.46
CA VAL A 126 -9.28 8.80 -4.65
C VAL A 126 -9.89 8.18 -5.90
N ILE A 127 -10.10 6.87 -5.93
CA ILE A 127 -10.70 6.22 -7.10
C ILE A 127 -12.13 6.72 -7.35
N ASP A 128 -12.96 6.79 -6.31
CA ASP A 128 -14.33 7.28 -6.43
C ASP A 128 -14.39 8.71 -6.93
N HIS A 129 -13.46 9.55 -6.46
CA HIS A 129 -13.31 10.93 -6.91
C HIS A 129 -12.96 10.98 -8.40
N MET A 130 -11.93 10.25 -8.84
CA MET A 130 -11.50 10.25 -10.24
C MET A 130 -12.59 9.73 -11.19
N LEU A 131 -13.31 8.67 -10.80
CA LEU A 131 -14.43 8.17 -11.60
C LEU A 131 -15.55 9.21 -11.73
N ALA A 132 -15.83 9.96 -10.66
CA ALA A 132 -16.90 10.96 -10.65
C ALA A 132 -16.52 12.26 -11.37
N THR A 133 -15.28 12.74 -11.23
CA THR A 133 -14.86 14.06 -11.75
C THR A 133 -14.24 13.98 -13.13
N GLU A 134 -13.49 12.93 -13.44
CA GLU A 134 -12.81 12.77 -14.72
C GLU A 134 -13.62 11.93 -15.73
N GLY A 135 -14.72 11.31 -15.30
CA GLY A 135 -15.59 10.50 -16.15
C GLY A 135 -14.88 9.28 -16.74
N VAL A 136 -13.84 8.79 -16.08
CA VAL A 136 -13.05 7.63 -16.55
C VAL A 136 -13.92 6.39 -16.51
N ASP A 137 -14.04 5.69 -17.64
CA ASP A 137 -14.63 4.34 -17.64
C ASP A 137 -13.78 3.43 -16.74
N PRO A 138 -14.37 2.79 -15.71
CA PRO A 138 -13.66 1.82 -14.87
C PRO A 138 -12.88 0.76 -15.66
N ALA A 139 -13.35 0.36 -16.86
CA ALA A 139 -12.66 -0.59 -17.73
C ALA A 139 -11.32 -0.09 -18.29
N HIS A 140 -11.09 1.23 -18.27
CA HIS A 140 -9.86 1.89 -18.69
C HIS A 140 -9.03 2.41 -17.51
N MET A 141 -9.33 1.98 -16.29
CA MET A 141 -8.53 2.28 -15.10
C MET A 141 -7.71 1.05 -14.68
N VAL A 142 -6.39 1.20 -14.60
CA VAL A 142 -5.47 0.14 -14.16
C VAL A 142 -4.80 0.56 -12.86
N LEU A 143 -4.79 -0.30 -11.85
CA LEU A 143 -4.09 -0.02 -10.60
C LEU A 143 -2.69 -0.64 -10.65
N MET A 144 -1.65 0.15 -10.42
CA MET A 144 -0.28 -0.33 -10.28
C MET A 144 0.15 -0.19 -8.83
N GLY A 145 0.44 -1.31 -8.17
CA GLY A 145 0.85 -1.32 -6.76
C GLY A 145 2.23 -1.93 -6.57
N ARG A 146 3.17 -1.15 -6.03
CA ARG A 146 4.54 -1.60 -5.72
C ARG A 146 4.72 -1.86 -4.22
N SER A 147 5.26 -3.02 -3.84
CA SER A 147 5.57 -3.34 -2.43
C SER A 147 4.35 -3.06 -1.53
N LEU A 148 4.43 -2.11 -0.59
CA LEU A 148 3.31 -1.62 0.22
C LEU A 148 2.05 -1.34 -0.61
N GLY A 149 2.20 -0.67 -1.75
CA GLY A 149 1.12 -0.30 -2.64
C GLY A 149 0.42 -1.47 -3.32
N SER A 150 1.04 -2.66 -3.37
CA SER A 150 0.35 -3.87 -3.85
C SER A 150 -0.86 -4.21 -2.97
N GLY A 151 -0.73 -4.07 -1.64
CA GLY A 151 -1.85 -4.27 -0.71
C GLY A 151 -2.97 -3.24 -0.89
N VAL A 152 -2.60 -1.99 -1.23
CA VAL A 152 -3.58 -0.92 -1.51
C VAL A 152 -4.32 -1.19 -2.81
N ALA A 153 -3.59 -1.51 -3.88
CA ALA A 153 -4.17 -1.80 -5.20
C ALA A 153 -5.16 -2.98 -5.14
N VAL A 154 -4.77 -4.08 -4.48
CA VAL A 154 -5.64 -5.25 -4.29
C VAL A 154 -6.89 -4.90 -3.49
N HIS A 155 -6.76 -4.12 -2.42
CA HIS A 155 -7.89 -3.69 -1.61
C HIS A 155 -8.91 -2.88 -2.41
N VAL A 156 -8.44 -1.96 -3.25
CA VAL A 156 -9.29 -1.14 -4.12
C VAL A 156 -9.97 -2.00 -5.18
N ALA A 157 -9.22 -2.87 -5.87
CA ALA A 157 -9.77 -3.77 -6.89
C ALA A 157 -10.80 -4.77 -6.33
N ALA A 158 -10.70 -5.12 -5.05
CA ALA A 158 -11.70 -5.96 -4.38
C ALA A 158 -13.03 -5.22 -4.11
N LYS A 159 -13.05 -3.89 -4.19
CA LYS A 159 -14.20 -3.03 -3.82
C LYS A 159 -14.72 -2.17 -4.96
N ARG A 160 -13.94 -1.97 -6.02
CA ARG A 160 -14.25 -1.12 -7.18
C ARG A 160 -13.93 -1.88 -8.45
N LYS A 161 -14.73 -1.64 -9.49
CA LYS A 161 -14.43 -2.14 -10.83
C LYS A 161 -13.22 -1.37 -11.36
N VAL A 162 -12.28 -2.09 -11.93
CA VAL A 162 -11.09 -1.59 -12.60
C VAL A 162 -10.79 -2.49 -13.80
N GLY A 163 -10.13 -1.96 -14.82
CA GLY A 163 -9.72 -2.69 -16.02
C GLY A 163 -8.61 -3.71 -15.76
N GLY A 164 -7.81 -3.50 -14.72
CA GLY A 164 -6.78 -4.46 -14.31
C GLY A 164 -5.95 -3.99 -13.13
N ILE A 165 -5.08 -4.89 -12.66
CA ILE A 165 -4.07 -4.58 -11.64
C ILE A 165 -2.68 -5.07 -12.09
N ILE A 166 -1.65 -4.30 -11.78
CA ILE A 166 -0.24 -4.62 -11.95
C ILE A 166 0.40 -4.61 -10.57
N LEU A 167 0.98 -5.74 -10.16
CA LEU A 167 1.61 -5.89 -8.85
C LEU A 167 3.12 -6.03 -9.01
N VAL A 168 3.86 -5.08 -8.45
CA VAL A 168 5.32 -5.05 -8.48
C VAL A 168 5.84 -5.42 -7.10
N THR A 169 6.60 -6.51 -7.02
CA THR A 169 7.12 -7.08 -5.75
C THR A 169 6.05 -7.21 -4.64
N PRO A 170 4.89 -7.85 -4.92
CA PRO A 170 3.82 -7.98 -3.93
C PRO A 170 4.21 -8.91 -2.78
N PHE A 171 3.49 -8.76 -1.66
CA PHE A 171 3.56 -9.67 -0.52
C PHE A 171 2.21 -10.38 -0.32
N ASP A 172 2.26 -11.56 0.30
CA ASP A 172 1.08 -12.36 0.64
C ASP A 172 0.40 -11.89 1.93
N SER A 173 1.18 -11.46 2.92
CA SER A 173 0.72 -10.88 4.17
C SER A 173 1.80 -10.02 4.81
N LEU A 174 1.43 -8.81 5.25
CA LEU A 174 2.36 -7.94 5.97
C LEU A 174 2.82 -8.59 7.29
N VAL A 175 1.97 -9.42 7.89
CA VAL A 175 2.31 -10.22 9.08
C VAL A 175 3.36 -11.28 8.74
N ASN A 176 3.29 -11.91 7.57
CA ASN A 176 4.29 -12.90 7.14
C ASN A 176 5.63 -12.23 6.84
N VAL A 177 5.63 -11.07 6.18
CA VAL A 177 6.84 -10.25 5.99
C VAL A 177 7.47 -9.91 7.34
N ALA A 178 6.67 -9.40 8.30
CA ALA A 178 7.18 -9.06 9.63
C ALA A 178 7.70 -10.30 10.40
N ARG A 179 7.06 -11.47 10.28
CA ARG A 179 7.55 -12.72 10.88
C ARG A 179 8.90 -13.15 10.31
N ALA A 180 9.09 -13.01 9.00
CA ALA A 180 10.35 -13.35 8.34
C ALA A 180 11.50 -12.45 8.81
N HIS A 181 11.24 -11.14 8.99
CA HIS A 181 12.26 -10.20 9.45
C HIS A 181 12.49 -10.23 10.98
N TYR A 182 11.47 -10.60 11.76
CA TYR A 182 11.50 -10.56 13.23
C TYR A 182 11.09 -11.91 13.87
N PRO A 183 11.82 -13.01 13.58
CA PRO A 183 11.37 -14.37 13.93
C PRO A 183 11.34 -14.66 15.43
N ILE A 184 12.12 -13.94 16.24
CA ILE A 184 12.18 -14.10 17.70
C ILE A 184 10.98 -13.47 18.42
N PHE A 185 10.25 -12.58 17.75
CA PHE A 185 9.10 -11.90 18.34
C PHE A 185 7.81 -12.63 17.95
N PRO A 186 6.78 -12.63 18.82
CA PRO A 186 5.50 -13.31 18.56
C PRO A 186 4.63 -12.51 17.57
N VAL A 187 5.18 -12.20 16.39
CA VAL A 187 4.48 -11.49 15.32
C VAL A 187 3.30 -12.34 14.88
N GLY A 188 2.09 -11.79 14.99
CA GLY A 188 0.84 -12.47 14.65
C GLY A 188 0.26 -13.38 15.74
N ALA A 189 0.74 -13.32 16.99
CA ALA A 189 -0.02 -13.82 18.14
C ALA A 189 -1.19 -12.86 18.44
N GLY A 190 -2.34 -13.37 18.91
CA GLY A 190 -3.67 -12.73 18.92
C GLY A 190 -3.70 -11.20 19.06
N ALA A 191 -3.08 -10.61 20.09
CA ALA A 191 -3.08 -9.15 20.30
C ALA A 191 -2.22 -8.38 19.28
N VAL A 192 -1.05 -8.91 18.90
CA VAL A 192 -0.14 -8.31 17.90
C VAL A 192 -0.75 -8.39 16.50
N CYS A 193 -1.34 -9.54 16.18
CA CYS A 193 -2.12 -9.78 14.97
C CYS A 193 -3.31 -8.82 14.83
N GLN A 194 -4.06 -8.60 15.91
CA GLN A 194 -5.23 -7.73 15.88
C GLN A 194 -4.83 -6.27 15.65
N LYS A 195 -3.73 -5.75 16.21
CA LYS A 195 -3.33 -4.36 15.94
C LYS A 195 -2.72 -4.13 14.55
N ILE A 196 -2.07 -5.15 13.97
CA ILE A 196 -1.55 -5.12 12.58
C ILE A 196 -2.65 -5.43 11.56
N GLY A 197 -3.74 -6.10 11.95
CA GLY A 197 -4.77 -6.63 11.05
C GLY A 197 -6.21 -6.17 11.30
N SER A 198 -6.50 -5.40 12.35
CA SER A 198 -7.87 -4.95 12.69
C SER A 198 -8.39 -3.82 11.80
N GLY A 199 -7.62 -3.43 10.78
CA GLY A 199 -8.03 -2.40 9.84
C GLY A 199 -8.88 -2.99 8.72
N VAL A 200 -8.24 -3.57 7.70
CA VAL A 200 -8.95 -3.78 6.43
C VAL A 200 -8.33 -4.84 5.50
N GLY A 201 -7.49 -5.74 6.02
CA GLY A 201 -7.22 -7.04 5.36
C GLY A 201 -5.76 -7.42 5.07
N TRP A 202 -4.76 -6.67 5.54
CA TRP A 202 -3.35 -6.94 5.16
C TRP A 202 -2.65 -8.04 5.97
N ALA A 203 -3.29 -8.47 7.06
CA ALA A 203 -2.80 -9.57 7.89
C ALA A 203 -3.00 -10.97 7.25
N GLY A 204 -3.85 -11.08 6.22
CA GLY A 204 -4.21 -12.35 5.60
C GLY A 204 -4.98 -13.31 6.54
N ASP A 205 -5.43 -14.44 6.00
CA ASP A 205 -6.27 -15.44 6.70
C ASP A 205 -5.62 -16.03 7.96
N ASN A 206 -4.29 -15.92 8.10
CA ASN A 206 -3.54 -16.42 9.25
C ASN A 206 -3.91 -15.76 10.58
N CYS A 207 -4.53 -14.58 10.53
CA CYS A 207 -5.01 -13.86 11.70
C CYS A 207 -6.46 -14.19 12.09
N ASN A 208 -7.24 -14.82 11.18
CA ASN A 208 -8.68 -15.00 11.30
C ASN A 208 -9.10 -16.47 11.59
N ARG A 209 -8.23 -17.28 12.22
CA ARG A 209 -8.53 -18.69 12.56
C ARG A 209 -9.59 -18.89 13.65
N ARG A 210 -10.42 -17.88 13.95
CA ARG A 210 -11.64 -18.05 14.74
C ARG A 210 -12.83 -17.43 14.00
N GLY A 211 -13.47 -18.23 13.16
CA GLY A 211 -14.82 -17.98 12.66
C GLY A 211 -14.90 -17.44 11.23
N ASN A 212 -15.39 -18.28 10.32
CA ASN A 212 -15.77 -18.00 8.92
C ASN A 212 -14.66 -17.70 7.91
N ARG A 213 -14.35 -18.71 7.10
CA ARG A 213 -13.69 -18.56 5.80
C ARG A 213 -14.60 -17.74 4.87
N PRO A 214 -14.18 -16.59 4.33
CA PRO A 214 -14.77 -16.09 3.10
C PRO A 214 -14.29 -17.02 1.99
N GLN A 215 -15.23 -17.62 1.25
CA GLN A 215 -14.89 -18.34 0.03
C GLN A 215 -14.34 -17.33 -0.99
N LEU A 216 -13.03 -17.31 -1.18
CA LEU A 216 -12.41 -16.69 -2.36
C LEU A 216 -12.72 -17.61 -3.56
N HIS A 217 -13.97 -17.58 -4.03
CA HIS A 217 -14.37 -18.35 -5.20
C HIS A 217 -13.86 -17.67 -6.48
N ARG A 218 -12.96 -18.39 -7.15
CA ARG A 218 -12.84 -18.53 -8.61
C ARG A 218 -13.13 -17.26 -9.42
N ASN A 219 -12.10 -16.46 -9.72
CA ASN A 219 -12.03 -15.68 -10.97
C ASN A 219 -10.61 -15.18 -11.31
N LEU A 220 -9.54 -15.81 -10.79
CA LEU A 220 -8.16 -15.44 -11.10
C LEU A 220 -7.50 -16.26 -12.23
N THR A 221 -8.24 -17.16 -12.88
CA THR A 221 -7.72 -18.02 -13.96
C THR A 221 -7.89 -17.46 -15.37
N GLY A 222 -8.13 -16.15 -15.52
CA GLY A 222 -8.48 -15.54 -16.81
C GLY A 222 -7.55 -14.44 -17.32
N LEU A 223 -6.29 -14.35 -16.88
CA LEU A 223 -5.35 -13.31 -17.35
C LEU A 223 -3.93 -13.86 -17.54
N LEU A 224 -3.80 -14.99 -18.25
CA LEU A 224 -2.51 -15.40 -18.84
C LEU A 224 -2.38 -14.74 -20.21
N GLY A 225 -2.11 -13.43 -20.20
CA GLY A 225 -1.84 -12.63 -21.40
C GLY A 225 -0.69 -11.63 -21.27
N CYS A 226 0.06 -11.65 -20.15
CA CYS A 226 1.18 -10.74 -19.90
C CYS A 226 2.54 -11.44 -20.04
N ARG A 227 2.81 -12.10 -21.17
CA ARG A 227 4.12 -12.74 -21.41
C ARG A 227 5.23 -11.78 -21.87
N GLU A 228 4.93 -10.51 -22.12
CA GLU A 228 5.91 -9.55 -22.65
C GLU A 228 6.38 -8.48 -21.64
N TRP A 229 5.80 -8.43 -20.43
CA TRP A 229 6.07 -7.36 -19.45
C TRP A 229 7.13 -7.70 -18.39
N ILE A 230 7.63 -8.93 -18.39
CA ILE A 230 8.51 -9.46 -17.35
C ILE A 230 9.99 -8.98 -17.41
N PRO A 231 10.61 -8.58 -18.56
CA PRO A 231 12.05 -8.33 -18.53
C PRO A 231 12.51 -6.99 -17.92
N LEU A 232 11.62 -6.10 -17.48
CA LEU A 232 11.98 -4.69 -17.20
C LEU A 232 11.74 -4.20 -15.77
N ILE A 233 11.38 -5.10 -14.84
CA ILE A 233 11.08 -4.77 -13.42
C ILE A 233 12.16 -5.32 -12.45
N LEU A 234 13.34 -5.67 -12.95
CA LEU A 234 14.52 -5.98 -12.12
C LEU A 234 15.66 -4.98 -12.39
#